data_AF-A0A7S0H672-F1
#
_entry.id   AF-A0A7S0H672-F1
#
_cell.length_a   1.000
_cell.length_b   1.000
_cell.length_c   1.000
_cell.angle_alpha   90.00
_cell.angle_beta   90.00
_cell.angle_gamma   90.00
#
_symmetry.space_group_name_H-M   'P 1'
#
loop_
_entity.id
_entity.type
_entity.pdbx_description
1 polymer ?
#
loop_
_entity_poly.entity_id
_entity_poly.type
_entity_poly.pdbx_seq_one_letter_code
_entity_poly.pdbx_strand_id
1 'polypeptide(L)'
;PSPKFDHNVKPKCVNQTSSPSSQVLNPALTPPRWKEQSNMRISFKSFQLHDIALFLERKGVYVAFNQDCPNRFLAPECQSVLKTKPLSVLGKIVQIRKGKVEPNRKNLYKLAMGTDYYELIVEFLQPVENH
;
A
#
# COMPACT_ATOMS: atom_id res chain seq x y z
N PRO A 1 -37.51 -14.04 10.68
CA PRO A 1 -36.95 -13.23 9.56
C PRO A 1 -35.66 -12.54 10.01
N SER A 2 -34.52 -13.16 9.73
CA SER A 2 -33.19 -12.62 10.07
C SER A 2 -32.69 -11.68 8.97
N PRO A 3 -31.98 -10.58 9.30
CA PRO A 3 -31.43 -9.68 8.29
C PRO A 3 -30.19 -10.30 7.65
N LYS A 4 -30.12 -10.23 6.32
CA LYS A 4 -28.94 -10.62 5.53
C LYS A 4 -27.93 -9.48 5.60
N PHE A 5 -26.72 -9.75 6.10
CA PHE A 5 -25.60 -8.82 5.99
C PHE A 5 -24.89 -9.08 4.66
N ASP A 6 -24.90 -8.08 3.78
CA ASP A 6 -24.09 -8.08 2.57
C ASP A 6 -22.61 -7.92 2.94
N HIS A 7 -21.83 -8.98 2.77
CA HIS A 7 -20.38 -8.95 2.84
C HIS A 7 -19.80 -8.86 1.43
N ASN A 8 -19.74 -7.65 0.86
CA ASN A 8 -18.88 -7.42 -0.29
C ASN A 8 -18.49 -5.94 -0.47
N VAL A 9 -17.68 -5.42 0.46
CA VAL A 9 -16.93 -4.19 0.20
C VAL A 9 -15.48 -4.60 -0.06
N LYS A 10 -15.12 -4.72 -1.35
CA LYS A 10 -13.72 -4.81 -1.74
C LYS A 10 -13.04 -3.48 -1.36
N PRO A 11 -11.97 -3.49 -0.55
CA PRO A 11 -11.22 -2.27 -0.30
C PRO A 11 -10.60 -1.81 -1.62
N LYS A 12 -10.89 -0.56 -1.99
CA LYS A 12 -10.30 0.10 -3.14
C LYS A 12 -9.04 0.84 -2.68
N CYS A 13 -8.00 0.89 -3.50
CA CYS A 13 -6.88 1.79 -3.24
C CYS A 13 -7.41 3.23 -3.39
N VAL A 14 -7.38 4.01 -2.31
CA VAL A 14 -7.93 5.37 -2.26
C VAL A 14 -6.78 6.36 -2.34
N ASN A 15 -6.89 7.31 -3.27
CA ASN A 15 -6.07 8.52 -3.25
C ASN A 15 -6.64 9.44 -2.18
N GLN A 16 -5.80 10.01 -1.32
CA GLN A 16 -6.24 11.07 -0.42
C GLN A 16 -6.72 12.28 -1.24
N THR A 17 -8.04 12.42 -1.40
CA THR A 17 -8.66 13.67 -1.83
C THR A 17 -9.33 14.29 -0.60
N SER A 18 -8.52 14.75 0.36
CA SER A 18 -9.02 15.60 1.43
C SER A 18 -9.03 17.05 0.92
N SER A 19 -10.21 17.52 0.52
CA SER A 19 -10.47 18.95 0.31
C SER A 19 -10.14 19.71 1.61
N PRO A 20 -9.35 20.79 1.58
CA PRO A 20 -9.15 21.59 2.77
C PRO A 20 -10.42 22.41 3.00
N SER A 21 -11.23 22.01 3.99
CA SER A 21 -12.26 22.86 4.54
C SER A 21 -11.55 24.02 5.24
N SER A 22 -11.72 25.23 4.73
CA SER A 22 -11.12 26.45 5.28
C SER A 22 -11.68 26.72 6.68
N GLN A 23 -11.01 26.21 7.71
CA GLN A 23 -11.15 26.71 9.07
C GLN A 23 -9.89 27.48 9.43
N VAL A 24 -10.08 28.75 9.78
CA VAL A 24 -9.03 29.68 10.22
C VAL A 24 -8.49 29.16 11.57
N LEU A 25 -7.45 28.34 11.53
CA LEU A 25 -6.78 27.80 12.70
C LEU A 25 -5.72 28.79 13.19
N ASN A 26 -5.80 29.15 14.48
CA ASN A 26 -4.82 29.99 15.16
C ASN A 26 -3.39 29.41 14.96
N PRO A 27 -2.41 30.21 14.48
CA PRO A 27 -1.05 29.73 14.19
C PRO A 27 -0.24 29.32 15.43
N ALA A 28 -0.78 29.51 16.64
CA ALA A 28 -0.10 29.22 17.90
C ALA A 28 -0.32 27.78 18.43
N LEU A 29 -1.19 26.98 17.80
CA LEU A 29 -1.53 25.61 18.27
C LEU A 29 -1.22 24.50 17.25
N THR A 30 -0.71 24.84 16.07
CA THR A 30 -0.26 23.84 15.10
C THR A 30 1.06 23.23 15.58
N PRO A 31 1.12 21.91 15.82
CA PRO A 31 2.40 21.25 16.08
C PRO A 31 3.34 21.57 14.92
N PRO A 32 4.60 21.89 15.17
CA PRO A 32 5.53 22.09 14.09
C PRO A 32 5.60 20.81 13.25
N ARG A 33 5.62 20.96 11.92
CA ARG A 33 5.49 19.88 10.92
C ARG A 33 6.35 18.63 11.20
N TRP A 34 7.49 18.80 11.87
CA TRP A 34 8.37 17.70 12.29
C TRP A 34 7.76 16.80 13.37
N LYS A 35 6.84 17.30 14.22
CA LYS A 35 6.07 16.47 15.17
C LYS A 35 5.09 15.56 14.44
N GLU A 36 4.48 16.00 13.34
CA GLU A 36 3.64 15.14 12.49
C GLU A 36 4.47 14.10 11.71
N GLN A 37 5.66 14.49 11.24
CA GLN A 37 6.59 13.58 10.56
C GLN A 37 7.22 12.52 11.49
N SER A 38 7.23 12.74 12.80
CA SER A 38 7.84 11.81 13.77
C SER A 38 7.20 10.42 13.79
N ASN A 39 5.98 10.27 13.23
CA ASN A 39 5.26 9.00 13.13
C ASN A 39 5.33 8.34 11.74
N MET A 40 6.04 8.93 10.77
CA MET A 40 6.17 8.35 9.41
C MET A 40 7.43 7.48 9.30
N ARG A 41 7.40 6.29 9.89
CA ARG A 41 8.51 5.33 9.81
C ARG A 41 8.22 4.26 8.77
N ILE A 42 9.19 3.99 7.90
CA ILE A 42 9.11 2.90 6.91
C ILE A 42 9.42 1.57 7.61
N SER A 43 8.49 0.64 7.53
CA SER A 43 8.69 -0.76 7.90
C SER A 43 9.41 -1.51 6.79
N PHE A 44 10.39 -2.33 7.16
CA PHE A 44 11.17 -3.13 6.21
C PHE A 44 11.55 -4.54 6.72
N LYS A 45 11.45 -4.82 8.03
CA LYS A 45 11.72 -6.16 8.60
C LYS A 45 10.46 -7.01 8.76
N SER A 46 9.33 -6.36 8.99
CA SER A 46 8.01 -6.97 9.12
C SER A 46 6.99 -5.97 8.60
N PHE A 47 5.85 -6.45 8.11
CA PHE A 47 4.79 -5.60 7.59
C PHE A 47 3.50 -5.93 8.32
N GLN A 48 2.92 -4.91 8.95
CA GLN A 48 1.63 -5.00 9.63
C GLN A 48 0.63 -4.00 9.03
N LEU A 49 -0.63 -4.11 9.45
CA LEU A 49 -1.62 -3.09 9.13
C LEU A 49 -1.14 -1.73 9.66
N HIS A 50 -1.39 -0.70 8.85
CA HIS A 50 -1.01 0.70 9.09
C HIS A 50 0.48 1.04 9.05
N ASP A 51 1.36 0.05 8.87
CA ASP A 51 2.76 0.30 8.57
C ASP A 51 2.92 1.03 7.23
N ILE A 52 3.95 1.87 7.13
CA ILE A 52 4.35 2.48 5.87
C ILE A 52 5.36 1.56 5.19
N ALA A 53 5.11 1.19 3.95
CA ALA A 53 6.02 0.40 3.14
C ALA A 53 6.49 1.21 1.92
N LEU A 54 7.78 1.08 1.61
CA LEU A 54 8.36 1.52 0.34
C LEU A 54 8.33 0.35 -0.62
N PHE A 55 7.89 0.58 -1.86
CA PHE A 55 7.93 -0.42 -2.92
C PHE A 55 8.77 0.09 -4.07
N LEU A 56 9.53 -0.82 -4.68
CA LEU A 56 10.42 -0.54 -5.80
C LEU A 56 9.94 -1.32 -7.03
N GLU A 57 9.88 -0.64 -8.18
CA GLU A 57 9.59 -1.28 -9.46
C GLU A 57 10.73 -2.24 -9.81
N ARG A 58 10.36 -3.48 -10.14
CA ARG A 58 11.25 -4.51 -10.66
C ARG A 58 10.53 -5.36 -11.70
N LYS A 59 10.90 -5.21 -12.97
CA LYS A 59 10.48 -6.10 -14.07
C LYS A 59 8.95 -6.20 -14.23
N GLY A 60 8.25 -5.08 -14.05
CA GLY A 60 6.80 -4.96 -14.19
C GLY A 60 5.99 -5.25 -12.94
N VAL A 61 6.64 -5.45 -11.79
CA VAL A 61 5.98 -5.60 -10.48
C VAL A 61 6.65 -4.71 -9.43
N TYR A 62 5.91 -4.32 -8.40
CA TYR A 62 6.44 -3.55 -7.28
C TYR A 62 6.72 -4.46 -6.09
N VAL A 63 7.96 -4.49 -5.63
CA VAL A 63 8.42 -5.32 -4.50
C VAL A 63 8.66 -4.41 -3.30
N ALA A 64 8.18 -4.82 -2.12
CA ALA A 64 8.44 -4.08 -0.90
C ALA A 64 9.94 -4.08 -0.59
N PHE A 65 10.50 -2.90 -0.28
CA PHE A 65 11.83 -2.76 0.28
C PHE A 65 11.84 -3.47 1.63
N ASN A 66 12.68 -4.50 1.76
CA ASN A 66 12.67 -5.35 2.94
C ASN A 66 14.08 -5.85 3.29
N GLN A 67 14.23 -6.23 4.55
CA GLN A 67 15.35 -6.99 5.07
C GLN A 67 14.80 -8.27 5.70
N ASP A 68 15.27 -9.43 5.24
CA ASP A 68 14.89 -10.76 5.74
C ASP A 68 13.38 -11.08 5.66
N CYS A 69 12.64 -10.34 4.82
CA CYS A 69 11.19 -10.47 4.69
C CYS A 69 10.76 -10.49 3.20
N PRO A 70 11.24 -11.47 2.39
CA PRO A 70 11.06 -11.49 0.93
C PRO A 70 9.63 -11.83 0.49
N ASN A 71 9.34 -11.72 -0.81
CA ASN A 71 8.05 -12.09 -1.43
C ASN A 71 6.86 -11.22 -1.01
N ARG A 72 7.11 -9.94 -0.71
CA ARG A 72 6.08 -8.94 -0.39
C ARG A 72 5.95 -8.00 -1.58
N PHE A 73 4.77 -7.95 -2.17
CA PHE A 73 4.50 -7.24 -3.41
C PHE A 73 3.39 -6.24 -3.22
N LEU A 74 3.41 -5.14 -3.97
CA LEU A 74 2.26 -4.26 -4.09
C LEU A 74 1.14 -4.98 -4.83
N ALA A 75 -0.08 -4.93 -4.30
CA ALA A 75 -1.21 -5.62 -4.92
C ALA A 75 -1.50 -5.11 -6.35
N PRO A 76 -1.88 -6.00 -7.30
CA PRO A 76 -2.13 -5.62 -8.69
C PRO A 76 -3.17 -4.51 -8.86
N GLU A 77 -4.20 -4.47 -8.01
CA GLU A 77 -5.20 -3.41 -8.03
C GLU A 77 -4.64 -2.03 -7.68
N CYS A 78 -3.63 -1.95 -6.80
CA CYS A 78 -2.98 -0.68 -6.48
C CYS A 78 -1.99 -0.28 -7.57
N GLN A 79 -1.29 -1.24 -8.19
CA GLN A 79 -0.46 -0.96 -9.37
C GLN A 79 -1.28 -0.38 -10.53
N SER A 80 -2.53 -0.81 -10.67
CA SER A 80 -3.42 -0.35 -11.75
C SER A 80 -3.87 1.11 -11.59
N VAL A 81 -3.75 1.68 -10.38
CA VAL A 81 -4.06 3.10 -10.08
C VAL A 81 -2.88 4.02 -10.42
N LEU A 82 -1.66 3.46 -10.50
CA LEU A 82 -0.46 4.20 -10.87
C LEU A 82 -0.50 4.50 -12.37
N LYS A 83 -0.84 5.76 -12.73
CA LYS A 83 -0.88 6.22 -14.12
C LYS A 83 0.50 6.24 -14.75
N THR A 84 1.45 6.83 -14.02
CA THR A 84 2.88 6.71 -14.31
C THR A 84 3.38 5.43 -13.64
N LYS A 85 4.44 4.81 -14.17
CA LYS A 85 5.11 3.68 -13.52
C LYS A 85 6.37 4.19 -12.79
N PRO A 86 6.24 4.86 -11.63
CA PRO A 86 7.39 5.42 -10.93
C PRO A 86 8.33 4.31 -10.46
N LEU A 87 9.63 4.60 -10.35
CA LEU A 87 10.60 3.62 -9.86
C LEU A 87 10.36 3.21 -8.40
N SER A 88 9.69 4.06 -7.63
CA SER A 88 9.36 3.81 -6.23
C SER A 88 7.99 4.38 -5.87
N VAL A 89 7.28 3.72 -4.96
CA VAL A 89 6.04 4.23 -4.35
C VAL A 89 6.05 4.03 -2.84
N LEU A 90 5.51 5.00 -2.12
CA LEU A 90 5.30 4.92 -0.68
C LEU A 90 3.81 4.73 -0.38
N GLY A 91 3.46 3.77 0.48
CA GLY A 91 2.07 3.52 0.83
C GLY A 91 1.89 3.03 2.25
N LYS A 92 0.76 3.40 2.86
CA LYS A 92 0.31 2.87 4.16
C LYS A 92 -0.48 1.58 3.92
N ILE A 93 -0.09 0.50 4.59
CA ILE A 93 -0.73 -0.81 4.42
C ILE A 93 -2.13 -0.77 5.04
N VAL A 94 -3.13 -1.10 4.24
CA VAL A 94 -4.53 -1.21 4.68
C VAL A 94 -5.04 -2.65 4.66
N GLN A 95 -4.38 -3.53 3.90
CA GLN A 95 -4.66 -4.97 3.92
C GLN A 95 -3.43 -5.76 3.47
N ILE A 96 -3.28 -6.97 4.04
CA ILE A 96 -2.28 -7.95 3.64
C ILE A 96 -3.01 -9.21 3.18
N ARG A 97 -2.79 -9.64 1.94
CA ARG A 97 -3.30 -10.91 1.42
C ARG A 97 -2.17 -11.93 1.34
N LYS A 98 -2.34 -13.08 1.98
CA LYS A 98 -1.46 -14.22 1.82
C LYS A 98 -1.87 -15.03 0.60
N GLY A 99 -0.90 -15.43 -0.21
CA GLY A 99 -1.08 -16.36 -1.32
C GLY A 99 0.02 -17.43 -1.33
N LYS A 100 -0.18 -18.45 -2.17
CA LYS A 100 0.80 -19.49 -2.46
C LYS A 100 0.84 -19.70 -3.97
N VAL A 101 2.04 -19.91 -4.53
CA VAL A 101 2.21 -20.17 -5.96
C VAL A 101 1.64 -21.54 -6.30
N GLU A 102 0.63 -21.56 -7.18
CA GLU A 102 -0.08 -22.77 -7.63
C GLU A 102 0.15 -23.03 -9.13
N PRO A 103 0.14 -24.29 -9.58
CA PRO A 103 0.42 -24.67 -10.98
C PRO A 103 -0.59 -24.12 -11.99
N ASN A 104 -1.85 -23.99 -11.60
CA ASN A 104 -2.94 -23.57 -12.49
C ASN A 104 -3.26 -22.08 -12.41
N ARG A 105 -2.38 -21.28 -11.81
CA ARG A 105 -2.55 -19.83 -11.67
C ARG A 105 -1.40 -19.08 -12.32
N LYS A 106 -1.70 -17.89 -12.85
CA LYS A 106 -0.70 -17.00 -13.43
C LYS A 106 0.29 -16.55 -12.35
N ASN A 107 1.55 -16.94 -12.49
CA ASN A 107 2.62 -16.55 -11.58
C ASN A 107 3.22 -15.19 -11.98
N LEU A 108 2.57 -14.11 -11.53
CA LEU A 108 3.01 -12.73 -11.82
C LEU A 108 4.38 -12.42 -11.21
N TYR A 109 4.69 -13.03 -10.07
CA TYR A 109 5.88 -12.73 -9.26
C TYR A 109 7.10 -13.59 -9.63
N LYS A 110 6.94 -14.52 -10.60
CA LYS A 110 8.00 -15.43 -11.07
C LYS A 110 8.68 -16.20 -9.93
N LEU A 111 7.91 -16.54 -8.90
CA LEU A 111 8.38 -17.30 -7.73
C LEU A 111 8.33 -18.81 -7.99
N ALA A 112 9.08 -19.61 -7.23
CA ALA A 112 9.02 -21.07 -7.36
C ALA A 112 7.65 -21.63 -6.94
N MET A 113 7.25 -22.78 -7.48
CA MET A 113 6.01 -23.46 -7.11
C MET A 113 5.95 -23.75 -5.60
N GLY A 114 4.77 -23.59 -5.00
CA GLY A 114 4.55 -23.78 -3.57
C GLY A 114 5.07 -22.66 -2.66
N THR A 115 5.74 -21.64 -3.21
CA THR A 115 6.25 -20.49 -2.44
C THR A 115 5.10 -19.65 -1.89
N ASP A 116 5.14 -19.34 -0.59
CA ASP A 116 4.26 -18.36 0.03
C ASP A 116 4.66 -16.93 -0.38
N TYR A 117 3.67 -16.11 -0.69
CA TYR A 117 3.84 -14.68 -1.01
C TYR A 117 2.76 -13.83 -0.36
N TYR A 118 3.01 -12.53 -0.30
CA TYR A 118 2.12 -11.57 0.34
C TYR A 118 1.89 -10.38 -0.58
N GLU A 119 0.63 -10.04 -0.81
CA GLU A 119 0.23 -8.83 -1.52
C GLU A 119 -0.20 -7.79 -0.50
N LEU A 120 0.45 -6.63 -0.55
CA LEU A 120 0.20 -5.48 0.31
C LEU A 120 -0.68 -4.52 -0.47
N ILE A 121 -1.87 -4.28 0.05
CA ILE A 121 -2.81 -3.28 -0.46
C ILE A 121 -2.58 -2.03 0.38
N VAL A 122 -2.40 -0.90 -0.30
CA VAL A 122 -1.95 0.33 0.34
C VAL A 122 -2.79 1.53 -0.08
N GLU A 123 -2.81 2.52 0.80
CA GLU A 123 -3.15 3.91 0.46
C GLU A 123 -1.85 4.65 0.13
N PHE A 124 -1.78 5.26 -1.05
CA PHE A 124 -0.56 5.96 -1.49
C PHE A 124 -0.35 7.26 -0.71
N LEU A 125 0.89 7.49 -0.27
CA LEU A 125 1.28 8.67 0.53
C LEU A 125 1.88 9.81 -0.30
N GLN A 126 2.13 9.58 -1.58
CA GLN A 126 2.61 10.60 -2.52
C GLN A 126 1.50 10.90 -3.54
N PRO A 127 1.33 12.17 -3.97
CA PRO A 127 0.48 12.48 -5.11
C PRO A 127 0.97 11.68 -6.32
N VAL A 128 0.08 10.91 -6.94
CA VAL A 128 0.36 10.29 -8.24
C VAL A 128 0.34 11.45 -9.25
N GLU A 129 1.50 12.03 -9.54
CA GLU A 129 1.62 13.21 -10.40
C GLU A 129 0.95 12.95 -11.76
N ASN A 130 -0.07 13.76 -12.07
CA ASN A 130 -0.62 13.88 -13.42
C ASN A 130 0.25 14.92 -14.12
N HIS A 131 1.12 14.50 -15.04
CA HIS A 131 1.66 15.39 -16.07
C HIS A 131 0.78 15.28 -17.31
#